data_AF-A0A383BGB7-F1
#
_entry.id   AF-A0A383BGB7-F1
#
_cell.length_a   1.000
_cell.length_b   1.000
_cell.length_c   1.000
_cell.angle_alpha   90.00
_cell.angle_beta   90.00
_cell.angle_gamma   90.00
#
_symmetry.space_group_name_H-M   'P 1'
#
loop_
_entity.id
_entity.type
_entity.pdbx_description
1 polymer ?
#
loop_
_entity_poly.entity_id
_entity_poly.type
_entity_poly.pdbx_seq_one_letter_code
_entity_poly.pdbx_strand_id
1 'polypeptide(L)' 'MAGYQEILTDPSYAGQIVVLTYPLIGNYGINISDFESSKIQVAGFVV' A
#
# COMPACT_ATOMS: atom_id res chain seq x y z
N MET A 1 2.78 3.41 11.94
CA MET A 1 3.43 2.46 11.01
C MET A 1 3.74 3.19 9.71
N ALA A 2 4.87 2.88 9.07
CA ALA A 2 5.25 3.43 7.77
C ALA A 2 5.05 2.39 6.64
N GLY A 3 5.19 2.81 5.39
CA GLY A 3 5.30 1.89 4.25
C GLY A 3 3.97 1.44 3.61
N TYR A 4 2.94 2.30 3.62
CA TYR A 4 1.65 1.97 3.02
C TYR A 4 1.74 1.81 1.49
N GLN A 5 2.73 2.44 0.85
CA GLN A 5 2.89 2.38 -0.60
C GLN A 5 3.49 1.04 -1.05
N GLU A 6 4.49 0.53 -0.34
CA GLU A 6 5.03 -0.81 -0.58
C GLU A 6 3.91 -1.85 -0.47
N ILE A 7 3.07 -1.74 0.56
CA ILE A 7 1.93 -2.66 0.77
C ILE A 7 0.92 -2.61 -0.39
N LEU A 8 0.63 -1.42 -0.93
CA LEU A 8 -0.29 -1.26 -2.07
C LEU A 8 0.27 -1.89 -3.36
N THR A 9 1.58 -1.92 -3.50
CA THR A 9 2.28 -2.33 -4.73
C THR A 9 2.91 -3.71 -4.64
N ASP A 10 2.90 -4.34 -3.46
CA ASP A 10 3.44 -5.67 -3.22
C ASP A 10 2.55 -6.75 -3.89
N PRO A 11 3.11 -7.56 -4.81
CA PRO A 11 2.38 -8.61 -5.51
C PRO A 11 1.83 -9.71 -4.59
N SER A 12 2.32 -9.80 -3.36
CA SER A 12 1.82 -10.74 -2.34
C SER A 12 0.37 -10.45 -1.93
N TYR A 13 -0.08 -9.19 -2.02
CA TYR A 13 -1.45 -8.79 -1.71
C TYR A 13 -2.36 -8.71 -2.94
N ALA A 14 -1.94 -9.28 -4.07
CA ALA A 14 -2.73 -9.27 -5.30
C ALA A 14 -4.14 -9.82 -5.08
N GLY A 15 -5.16 -8.99 -5.36
CA GLY A 15 -6.57 -9.39 -5.23
C GLY A 15 -7.13 -9.37 -3.80
N GLN A 16 -6.34 -8.95 -2.80
CA GLN A 16 -6.77 -8.89 -1.39
C GLN A 16 -7.26 -7.49 -1.01
N ILE A 17 -8.13 -7.42 -0.01
CA ILE A 17 -8.49 -6.16 0.65
C ILE A 17 -7.59 -6.00 1.87
N VAL A 18 -6.78 -4.94 1.88
CA VAL A 18 -5.85 -4.65 2.97
C VAL A 18 -6.47 -3.61 3.90
N VAL A 19 -6.49 -3.91 5.20
CA VAL A 19 -6.95 -3.01 6.26
C VAL A 19 -5.74 -2.61 7.11
N LEU A 20 -5.39 -1.33 7.10
CA LEU A 20 -4.33 -0.83 7.97
C LEU A 20 -4.90 -0.47 9.34
N THR A 21 -4.23 -0.93 10.39
CA THR A 21 -4.63 -0.66 11.79
C THR A 21 -4.14 0.70 12.29
N TYR A 22 -3.31 1.39 11.51
CA TYR A 22 -2.79 2.70 11.84
C TYR A 22 -3.65 3.78 11.18
N PRO A 23 -4.22 4.73 11.95
CA PRO A 23 -5.24 5.65 11.44
C PRO A 23 -4.70 6.76 10.54
N LEU A 24 -3.39 7.03 10.57
CA LEU A 24 -2.77 8.09 9.79
C LEU A 24 -1.96 7.51 8.64
N ILE A 25 -2.65 7.28 7.52
CA ILE A 25 -2.06 6.79 6.28
C ILE A 25 -2.01 7.93 5.26
N GLY A 26 -0.93 8.02 4.48
CA GLY A 26 -0.75 9.10 3.51
C GLY A 26 0.16 10.26 3.96
N ASN A 27 0.69 10.23 5.19
CA ASN A 27 1.41 11.37 5.78
C ASN A 27 2.64 11.87 5.00
N TYR A 28 3.25 11.01 4.17
CA TYR A 28 4.47 11.31 3.41
C TYR A 28 4.25 11.23 1.88
N GLY A 29 2.99 11.12 1.43
CA GLY A 29 2.68 11.03 0.00
C GLY A 29 3.29 9.79 -0.68
N ILE A 30 3.38 9.82 -2.01
CA ILE A 30 3.94 8.72 -2.81
C ILE A 30 5.33 9.08 -3.35
N ASN A 31 6.21 8.09 -3.46
CA ASN A 31 7.54 8.22 -4.05
C ASN A 31 7.81 7.09 -5.04
N ILE A 32 8.43 7.39 -6.18
CA ILE A 32 8.75 6.39 -7.22
C ILE A 32 9.75 5.33 -6.73
N SER A 33 10.58 5.63 -5.73
CA SER A 33 11.55 4.66 -5.17
C SER A 33 10.92 3.51 -4.38
N ASP A 34 9.71 3.73 -3.83
CA ASP A 34 9.08 2.83 -2.86
C ASP A 34 7.96 1.98 -3.51
N PHE A 35 8.05 1.78 -4.83
CA PHE A 35 7.18 0.87 -5.58
C PHE A 35 7.80 -0.53 -5.61
N GLU A 36 7.18 -1.49 -4.93
CA GLU A 36 7.59 -2.91 -4.94
C GLU A 36 7.15 -3.62 -6.23
N SER A 37 6.21 -3.04 -6.98
CA SER A 37 5.90 -3.48 -8.34
C SER A 37 5.38 -2.35 -9.22
N SER A 38 5.28 -2.63 -10.51
CA SER A 38 4.87 -1.66 -11.54
C SER A 38 3.39 -1.25 -11.47
N LYS A 39 2.59 -1.85 -10.59
CA LYS A 39 1.16 -1.56 -10.45
C LYS A 39 0.68 -1.75 -9.01
N ILE A 40 -0.48 -1.18 -8.71
CA ILE A 40 -1.21 -1.49 -7.48
C ILE A 40 -1.75 -2.92 -7.60
N GLN A 41 -1.54 -3.72 -6.55
CA GLN A 41 -1.87 -5.14 -6.53
C GLN A 41 -3.12 -5.42 -5.70
N VAL A 42 -3.35 -4.64 -4.64
CA VAL A 42 -4.51 -4.80 -3.77
C VAL A 42 -5.82 -4.57 -4.53
N ALA A 43 -6.86 -5.34 -4.19
CA ALA A 43 -8.20 -5.15 -4.71
C ALA A 43 -8.96 -4.02 -3.99
N GLY A 44 -8.58 -3.75 -2.73
CA GLY A 44 -9.19 -2.70 -1.93
C GLY A 44 -8.29 -2.31 -0.77
N PHE A 45 -8.46 -1.08 -0.30
CA PHE A 45 -7.65 -0.51 0.77
C PHE A 45 -8.55 0.21 1.76
N VAL A 46 -8.44 -0.16 3.04
CA VAL A 46 -9.25 0.35 4.14
C VAL A 46 -8.33 0.94 5.20
N VAL A 47 -8.68 2.13 5.68
CA VAL A 47 -7.93 2.92 6.66
C VAL A 47 -8.82 3.18 7.88
#